data_AF-A0A9W9YZ64-F1
#
_entry.id   AF-A0A9W9YZ64-F1
#
_cell.length_a   1.000
_cell.length_b   1.000
_cell.length_c   1.000
_cell.angle_alpha   90.00
_cell.angle_beta   90.00
_cell.angle_gamma   90.00
#
_symmetry.space_group_name_H-M   'P 1'
#
loop_
_entity.id
_entity.type
_entity.pdbx_description
1 polymer ?
#
loop_
_entity_poly.entity_id
_entity_poly.type
_entity_poly.pdbx_seq_one_letter_code
_entity_poly.pdbx_strand_id
1 'polypeptide(L)'
;MREVMKVLRKMYGPNIPNATEIHVSKWSQNPFVRSSWTDPVVGTSWGHFDNMAGRLGNLFFAGESISSEWYGFVQGGYFTGRDKANEIASCIKGGECESYESATELI
;
A
#
# COMPACT_ATOMS: atom_id res chain seq x y z
N MET A 1 25.85 -10.17 6.27
CA MET A 1 26.73 -8.98 6.20
C MET A 1 28.05 -9.21 5.46
N ARG A 2 28.81 -10.29 5.76
CA ARG A 2 30.00 -10.67 4.98
C ARG A 2 29.72 -10.79 3.47
N GLU A 3 28.52 -11.23 3.10
CA GLU A 3 28.10 -11.38 1.70
C GLU A 3 28.03 -10.05 0.95
N VAL A 4 27.43 -9.00 1.53
CA VAL A 4 27.36 -7.67 0.91
C VAL A 4 28.77 -7.14 0.65
N MET A 5 29.65 -7.17 1.66
CA MET A 5 31.04 -6.71 1.50
C MET A 5 31.83 -7.56 0.50
N LYS A 6 31.55 -8.87 0.41
CA LYS A 6 32.15 -9.77 -0.60
C LYS A 6 31.75 -9.36 -2.01
N VAL A 7 30.47 -9.03 -2.24
CA VAL A 7 29.97 -8.56 -3.54
C VAL A 7 30.58 -7.20 -3.88
N LEU A 8 30.54 -6.24 -2.95
CA LEU A 8 31.10 -4.90 -3.17
C LEU A 8 32.60 -4.94 -3.52
N ARG A 9 33.40 -5.74 -2.81
CA ARG A 9 34.83 -5.89 -3.13
C ARG A 9 35.09 -6.61 -4.44
N LYS A 10 34.21 -7.54 -4.84
CA LYS A 10 34.28 -8.19 -6.15
C LYS A 10 33.99 -7.20 -7.29
N MET A 11 33.04 -6.28 -7.10
CA MET A 11 32.65 -5.29 -8.11
C MET A 11 33.62 -4.10 -8.20
N TYR A 12 34.08 -3.59 -7.06
CA TYR A 12 34.79 -2.30 -6.98
C TYR A 12 36.23 -2.41 -6.49
N GLY A 13 36.73 -3.62 -6.23
CA GLY A 13 38.11 -3.90 -5.82
C GLY A 13 38.26 -4.25 -4.33
N PRO A 14 39.38 -4.88 -3.94
CA PRO A 14 39.56 -5.46 -2.61
C PRO A 14 39.63 -4.42 -1.48
N ASN A 15 40.00 -3.18 -1.80
CA ASN A 15 40.27 -2.12 -0.82
C ASN A 15 39.02 -1.42 -0.28
N ILE A 16 37.81 -1.84 -0.66
CA ILE A 16 36.58 -1.29 -0.08
C ILE A 16 36.54 -1.60 1.43
N PRO A 17 36.51 -0.56 2.30
CA PRO A 17 36.50 -0.75 3.75
C PRO A 17 35.20 -1.40 4.20
N ASN A 18 35.17 -1.94 5.42
CA ASN A 18 33.91 -2.42 6.00
C ASN A 18 32.94 -1.25 6.21
N ALA A 19 31.64 -1.51 6.03
CA ALA A 19 30.60 -0.56 6.40
C ALA A 19 30.70 -0.22 7.91
N THR A 20 30.54 1.06 8.24
CA THR A 20 30.49 1.54 9.63
C THR A 20 29.18 1.13 10.30
N GLU A 21 28.09 1.21 9.55
CA GLU A 21 26.74 0.85 10.00
C GLU A 21 25.95 0.23 8.85
N ILE A 22 25.05 -0.69 9.19
CA ILE A 22 24.15 -1.34 8.24
C ILE A 22 22.78 -1.41 8.88
N HIS A 23 21.78 -0.83 8.21
CA HIS A 23 20.38 -0.99 8.56
C HIS A 23 19.70 -1.96 7.59
N VAL A 24 18.94 -2.92 8.13
CA VAL A 24 18.17 -3.89 7.34
C VAL A 24 16.73 -3.82 7.79
N SER A 25 15.85 -3.30 6.92
CA SER A 25 14.41 -3.29 7.16
C SER A 25 13.83 -4.70 7.02
N LYS A 26 13.05 -5.13 8.01
CA LYS A 26 12.31 -6.40 7.98
C LYS A 26 10.81 -6.13 7.93
N TRP A 27 10.34 -5.56 6.82
CA TRP A 27 8.95 -5.13 6.64
C TRP A 27 7.92 -6.20 6.98
N SER A 28 8.14 -7.44 6.53
CA SER A 28 7.26 -8.58 6.83
C SER A 28 7.20 -8.98 8.32
N GLN A 29 8.21 -8.62 9.11
CA GLN A 29 8.26 -8.88 10.55
C GLN A 29 7.79 -7.69 11.39
N ASN A 30 7.57 -6.53 10.76
CA ASN A 30 7.04 -5.36 11.45
C ASN A 30 5.53 -5.56 11.70
N PRO A 31 5.06 -5.61 12.96
CA PRO A 31 3.66 -5.91 13.27
C PRO A 31 2.67 -4.84 12.76
N PHE A 32 3.16 -3.63 12.47
CA PHE A 32 2.36 -2.49 11.99
C PHE A 32 2.27 -2.41 10.46
N VAL A 33 3.15 -3.10 9.72
CA VAL A 33 3.17 -3.04 8.25
C VAL A 33 2.92 -4.41 7.62
N ARG A 34 3.49 -5.48 8.22
CA ARG A 34 3.29 -6.90 7.85
C ARG A 34 3.70 -7.32 6.44
N SER A 35 3.98 -6.37 5.55
CA SER A 35 4.53 -6.56 4.21
C SER A 35 5.16 -5.25 3.74
N SER A 36 5.54 -5.17 2.47
CA SER A 36 6.12 -3.97 1.87
C SER A 36 5.09 -3.11 1.14
N TRP A 37 4.27 -3.70 0.26
CA TRP A 37 3.22 -3.02 -0.50
C TRP A 37 2.21 -4.05 -1.07
N THR A 38 1.09 -3.56 -1.60
CA THR A 38 0.08 -4.37 -2.31
C THR A 38 0.51 -4.67 -3.73
N ASP A 39 0.43 -5.95 -4.12
CA ASP A 39 0.63 -6.42 -5.49
C ASP A 39 -0.49 -7.43 -5.83
N PRO A 40 -1.26 -7.21 -6.91
CA PRO A 40 -2.31 -8.13 -7.34
C PRO A 40 -1.74 -9.52 -7.66
N VAL A 41 -2.29 -10.54 -7.00
CA VAL A 41 -1.96 -11.94 -7.31
C VAL A 41 -2.94 -12.52 -8.33
N VAL A 42 -2.60 -13.68 -8.90
CA VAL A 42 -3.50 -14.42 -9.80
C VAL A 42 -4.87 -14.59 -9.15
N GLY A 43 -5.92 -14.21 -9.87
CA GLY A 43 -7.30 -14.19 -9.37
C GLY A 43 -7.75 -12.84 -8.78
N THR A 44 -6.89 -11.82 -8.73
CA THR A 44 -7.31 -10.47 -8.33
C THR A 44 -8.05 -9.78 -9.48
N SER A 45 -9.24 -9.25 -9.21
CA SER A 45 -10.02 -8.45 -10.16
C SER A 45 -10.10 -6.98 -9.71
N TRP A 46 -10.54 -6.09 -10.61
CA TRP A 46 -10.82 -4.70 -10.27
C TRP A 46 -11.93 -4.57 -9.23
N GLY A 47 -12.93 -5.46 -9.29
CA GLY A 47 -14.00 -5.53 -8.29
C GLY A 47 -13.47 -5.78 -6.88
N HIS A 48 -12.32 -6.44 -6.69
CA HIS A 48 -11.72 -6.55 -5.36
C HIS A 48 -11.25 -5.21 -4.80
N PHE A 49 -10.71 -4.32 -5.63
CA PHE A 49 -10.33 -2.97 -5.19
C PHE A 49 -11.56 -2.13 -4.87
N ASP A 50 -12.60 -2.19 -5.71
CA ASP A 50 -13.87 -1.50 -5.46
C ASP A 50 -14.49 -1.98 -4.15
N ASN A 51 -14.45 -3.29 -3.91
CA ASN A 51 -14.95 -3.90 -2.67
C ASN A 51 -14.15 -3.46 -1.43
N MET A 52 -12.82 -3.36 -1.55
CA MET A 52 -11.97 -2.84 -0.46
C MET A 52 -12.19 -1.34 -0.19
N ALA A 53 -12.49 -0.55 -1.22
CA ALA A 53 -12.81 0.87 -1.11
C ALA A 53 -14.20 1.15 -0.55
N GLY A 54 -15.05 0.11 -0.48
CA GLY A 54 -16.41 0.14 0.01
C GLY A 54 -16.51 0.53 1.48
N ARG A 55 -17.38 1.49 1.81
CA ARG A 55 -17.65 1.91 3.19
C ARG A 55 -18.61 0.96 3.91
N LEU A 56 -18.49 0.87 5.23
CA LEU A 56 -19.42 0.12 6.09
C LEU A 56 -20.03 1.06 7.14
N GLY A 57 -21.22 1.58 6.85
CA GLY A 57 -21.85 2.62 7.68
C GLY A 57 -20.98 3.88 7.76
N ASN A 58 -20.43 4.16 8.95
CA ASN A 58 -19.52 5.30 9.19
C ASN A 58 -18.03 4.93 9.09
N LEU A 59 -17.70 3.70 8.68
CA LEU A 59 -16.31 3.25 8.50
C LEU A 59 -15.89 3.41 7.04
N PHE A 60 -14.83 4.17 6.81
CA PHE A 60 -14.26 4.44 5.50
C PHE A 60 -12.84 3.89 5.43
N PHE A 61 -12.44 3.38 4.27
CA PHE A 61 -11.12 2.80 4.03
C PHE A 61 -10.34 3.65 3.03
N ALA A 62 -9.09 3.93 3.37
CA ALA A 62 -8.14 4.63 2.51
C ALA A 62 -6.75 3.99 2.70
N GLY A 63 -5.88 4.17 1.71
CA GLY A 63 -4.57 3.56 1.68
C GLY A 63 -4.11 3.30 0.26
N GLU A 64 -2.82 2.98 0.12
CA GLU A 64 -2.24 2.49 -1.13
C GLU A 64 -3.01 1.28 -1.67
N SER A 65 -3.38 0.35 -0.80
CA SER A 65 -4.07 -0.91 -1.12
C SER A 65 -5.49 -0.71 -1.64
N ILE A 66 -6.05 0.49 -1.47
CA ILE A 66 -7.42 0.84 -1.86
C ILE A 66 -7.44 1.43 -3.28
N SER A 67 -6.33 1.94 -3.78
CA SER A 67 -6.27 2.55 -5.11
C SER A 67 -6.16 1.49 -6.19
N SER A 68 -7.17 1.35 -7.05
CA SER A 68 -7.10 0.48 -8.23
C SER A 68 -6.07 0.97 -9.25
N GLU A 69 -5.84 2.28 -9.35
CA GLU A 69 -4.88 2.85 -10.31
C GLU A 69 -3.44 2.90 -9.78
N TRP A 70 -3.27 3.12 -8.47
CA TRP A 70 -1.97 3.45 -7.86
C TRP A 70 -1.61 2.53 -6.67
N TYR A 71 -2.12 1.30 -6.65
CA TYR A 71 -1.75 0.34 -5.61
C TYR A 71 -0.25 0.14 -5.51
N GLY A 72 0.24 0.01 -4.28
CA GLY A 72 1.66 -0.15 -3.96
C GLY A 72 2.51 1.11 -4.16
N PHE A 73 1.91 2.25 -4.54
CA PHE A 73 2.59 3.54 -4.60
C PHE A 73 2.11 4.51 -3.52
N VAL A 74 2.98 5.44 -3.15
CA VAL A 74 2.71 6.48 -2.14
C VAL A 74 1.53 7.37 -2.57
N GLN A 75 1.45 7.75 -3.85
CA GLN A 75 0.36 8.58 -4.34
C GLN A 75 -1.02 7.91 -4.23
N GLY A 76 -1.09 6.57 -4.26
CA GLY A 76 -2.34 5.85 -4.02
C GLY A 76 -2.88 6.12 -2.61
N GLY A 77 -2.00 6.10 -1.61
CA GLY A 77 -2.36 6.47 -0.23
C GLY A 77 -2.78 7.94 -0.10
N TYR A 78 -2.09 8.85 -0.81
CA TYR A 78 -2.42 10.27 -0.80
C TYR A 78 -3.80 10.55 -1.43
N PHE A 79 -4.05 10.03 -2.64
CA PHE A 79 -5.30 10.29 -3.36
C PHE A 79 -6.49 9.67 -2.65
N THR A 80 -6.41 8.38 -2.26
CA THR A 80 -7.51 7.71 -1.55
C THR A 80 -7.82 8.40 -0.22
N GLY A 81 -6.78 8.85 0.52
CA GLY A 81 -6.96 9.61 1.76
C GLY A 81 -7.69 10.93 1.56
N ARG A 82 -7.28 11.72 0.55
CA ARG A 82 -7.94 12.98 0.19
C ARG A 82 -9.40 12.76 -0.21
N ASP A 83 -9.64 11.78 -1.07
CA ASP A 83 -10.95 11.54 -1.66
C ASP A 83 -11.95 11.05 -0.59
N LYS A 84 -11.52 10.14 0.30
CA LYS A 84 -12.34 9.68 1.43
C LYS A 84 -12.57 10.77 2.48
N ALA A 85 -11.60 11.66 2.70
CA ALA A 85 -11.81 12.82 3.58
C ALA A 85 -12.88 13.77 3.03
N ASN A 86 -12.90 14.01 1.70
CA ASN A 86 -13.94 14.80 1.05
C ASN A 86 -15.32 14.13 1.14
N GLU A 87 -15.39 12.81 0.95
CA GLU A 87 -16.61 12.01 1.13
C GLU A 87 -17.16 12.13 2.56
N ILE A 88 -16.30 11.95 3.57
CA ILE A 88 -16.67 12.12 4.99
C ILE A 88 -17.17 13.55 5.26
N ALA A 89 -16.48 14.56 4.72
CA ALA A 89 -16.88 15.95 4.91
C ALA A 89 -18.24 16.27 4.26
N SER A 90 -18.53 15.71 3.08
CA SER A 90 -19.84 15.80 2.44
C SER A 90 -20.91 15.17 3.34
N CYS A 91 -20.61 13.97 3.84
CA CYS A 91 -21.50 13.22 4.72
C CYS A 91 -21.90 13.97 5.98
N ILE A 92 -20.92 14.56 6.67
CA ILE A 92 -21.15 15.33 7.89
C ILE A 92 -22.00 16.59 7.63
N LYS A 93 -21.88 17.18 6.43
CA LYS A 93 -22.64 18.38 6.02
C LYS A 93 -24.07 18.07 5.56
N GLY A 94 -24.52 16.81 5.64
CA GLY A 94 -25.84 16.39 5.18
C GLY A 94 -25.94 16.25 3.66
N GLY A 95 -24.80 16.14 2.96
CA GLY A 95 -24.76 15.78 1.55
C GLY A 95 -25.05 14.29 1.32
N GLU A 96 -24.97 13.87 0.06
CA GLU A 96 -25.11 12.47 -0.30
C GLU A 96 -23.99 11.62 0.32
N CYS A 97 -24.41 10.55 0.97
CA CYS A 97 -23.58 9.51 1.56
C CYS A 97 -24.02 8.19 0.96
N GLU A 98 -23.49 7.80 -0.20
CA GLU A 98 -23.88 6.54 -0.81
C GLU A 98 -23.33 5.37 0.00
N SER A 99 -24.19 4.46 0.45
CA SER A 99 -23.74 3.17 0.99
C SER A 99 -22.99 2.42 -0.10
N TYR A 100 -21.93 1.70 0.28
CA TYR A 100 -21.29 0.79 -0.64
C TYR A 100 -22.25 -0.29 -1.12
N GLU A 101 -22.29 -0.49 -2.43
CA GLU A 101 -22.89 -1.64 -3.10
C GLU A 101 -21.76 -2.54 -3.61
N SER A 102 -21.86 -3.85 -3.38
CA SER A 102 -20.81 -4.78 -3.80
C SER A 102 -20.65 -4.77 -5.31
N ALA A 103 -19.41 -4.67 -5.79
CA ALA A 103 -19.15 -4.84 -7.21
C ALA A 103 -19.64 -6.23 -7.65
N THR A 104 -20.49 -6.28 -8.67
CA THR A 104 -20.93 -7.54 -9.27
C THR A 104 -19.70 -8.19 -9.90
N GLU A 105 -19.31 -9.38 -9.40
CA GLU A 105 -18.21 -10.15 -9.99
C GLU A 105 -18.55 -10.49 -11.45
N LEU A 106 -17.86 -9.84 -12.40
CA LEU A 106 -17.74 -10.36 -13.75
C LEU A 106 -16.62 -11.41 -13.71
N ILE A 107 -17.03 -12.67 -13.62
CA ILE A 107 -16.17 -13.84 -13.86
C ILE A 107 -15.84 -13.92 -15.34
#